data_AF-A0A7C3V188-F1
#
_entry.id   AF-A0A7C3V188-F1
#
_cell.length_a   1.000
_cell.length_b   1.000
_cell.length_c   1.000
_cell.angle_alpha   90.00
_cell.angle_beta   90.00
_cell.angle_gamma   90.00
#
_symmetry.space_group_name_H-M   'P 1'
#
loop_
_entity.id
_entity.type
_entity.pdbx_description
1 polymer ?
#
loop_
_entity_poly.entity_id
_entity_poly.type
_entity_poly.pdbx_seq_one_letter_code
_entity_poly.pdbx_strand_id
1 'polypeptide(L)' 'QEFCQREWKVLPRYRVRRRKEGFVAFVSAAGHKAEGRGRTKKEAEEDAARRLYLAIKEKTNGGAALLAPPRM' A
#
# COMPACT_ATOMS: atom_id res chain seq x y z
N GLN A 1 10.56 -0.93 -2.17
CA GLN A 1 10.96 0.49 -2.23
C GLN A 1 11.38 0.89 -3.64
N GLU A 2 12.21 0.10 -4.32
CA GLU A 2 12.68 0.39 -5.69
C GLU A 2 11.57 0.43 -6.76
N PHE A 3 10.55 -0.42 -6.65
CA PHE A 3 9.45 -0.49 -7.64
C PHE A 3 8.60 0.79 -7.71
N CYS A 4 8.15 1.35 -6.58
CA CYS A 4 7.33 2.57 -6.57
C CYS A 4 8.08 3.82 -7.08
N GLN A 5 9.40 3.91 -6.83
CA GLN A 5 10.20 5.01 -7.36
C GLN A 5 10.41 4.90 -8.87
N ARG A 6 10.64 3.68 -9.36
CA ARG A 6 10.93 3.42 -10.77
C ARG A 6 9.68 3.52 -11.65
N GLU A 7 8.55 3.03 -11.17
CA GLU A 7 7.30 2.99 -11.93
C GLU A 7 6.50 4.30 -11.81
N TRP A 8 6.45 4.90 -10.61
CA TRP A 8 5.52 6.00 -10.30
C TRP A 8 6.19 7.28 -9.77
N LYS A 9 7.51 7.29 -9.52
CA LYS A 9 8.24 8.39 -8.83
C LYS A 9 7.62 8.82 -7.48
N VAL A 10 6.79 7.98 -6.85
CA VAL A 10 6.15 8.29 -5.55
C VAL A 10 6.69 7.37 -4.47
N LEU A 11 7.07 7.94 -3.32
CA LEU A 11 7.40 7.16 -2.13
C LEU A 11 6.11 6.62 -1.48
N PRO A 12 6.00 5.31 -1.20
CA PRO A 12 4.89 4.77 -0.45
C PRO A 12 4.85 5.39 0.95
N ARG A 13 3.70 5.96 1.32
CA ARG A 13 3.49 6.55 2.65
C ARG A 13 2.98 5.48 3.59
N TYR A 14 3.75 5.21 4.63
CA TYR A 14 3.39 4.29 5.71
C TYR A 14 2.92 5.06 6.94
N ARG A 15 1.87 4.57 7.58
CA ARG A 15 1.38 5.09 8.85
C ARG A 15 0.98 3.92 9.75
N VAL A 16 1.73 3.72 10.83
CA VAL A 16 1.46 2.65 11.80
C VAL A 16 0.72 3.22 13.01
N ARG A 17 -0.30 2.51 13.49
CA ARG A 17 -1.04 2.81 14.71
C ARG A 17 -1.05 1.59 15.61
N ARG A 18 -0.76 1.79 16.90
CA ARG A 18 -0.92 0.76 17.93
C ARG A 18 -2.41 0.66 18.31
N ARG A 19 -2.91 -0.57 18.42
CA ARG A 19 -4.26 -0.92 18.89
C ARG A 19 -4.15 -1.83 20.11
N LYS A 20 -5.27 -2.04 20.82
CA LYS A 20 -5.33 -2.96 21.99
C LYS A 20 -4.90 -4.39 21.63
N GLU A 21 -5.23 -4.86 20.42
CA GLU A 21 -4.92 -6.21 19.92
C GLU A 21 -3.64 -6.30 19.06
N GLY A 22 -2.86 -5.22 18.90
CA GLY A 22 -1.63 -5.27 18.09
C GLY A 22 -1.31 -3.96 17.38
N PHE A 23 -0.85 -4.07 16.13
CA PHE A 23 -0.50 -2.94 15.27
C PHE A 23 -1.29 -2.98 13.98
N VAL A 24 -1.67 -1.80 13.50
CA VAL A 24 -2.34 -1.60 12.22
C VAL A 24 -1.49 -0.62 11.41
N ALA A 25 -1.03 -1.04 10.24
CA ALA A 25 -0.28 -0.22 9.31
C ALA A 25 -1.14 0.13 8.10
N PHE A 26 -1.07 1.39 7.69
CA PHE A 26 -1.70 1.91 6.49
C PHE A 26 -0.61 2.26 5.51
N VAL A 27 -0.69 1.73 4.28
CA VAL A 27 0.20 2.09 3.20
C VAL A 27 -0.59 2.71 2.06
N SER A 28 -0.04 3.76 1.46
CA SER A 28 -0.62 4.39 0.26
C SER A 28 0.44 4.69 -0.78
N ALA A 29 0.21 4.30 -2.03
CA ALA A 29 1.07 4.60 -3.18
C ALA A 29 0.24 4.76 -4.47
N ALA A 30 0.56 5.78 -5.28
CA ALA A 30 -0.15 6.20 -6.50
C ALA A 30 -1.67 6.01 -6.50
N GLY A 31 -2.35 6.59 -5.50
CA GLY A 31 -3.81 6.54 -5.40
C GLY A 31 -4.39 5.24 -4.85
N HIS A 32 -3.57 4.20 -4.68
CA HIS A 32 -3.96 2.99 -3.97
C HIS A 32 -3.65 3.10 -2.48
N LYS A 33 -4.46 2.41 -1.68
CA LYS A 33 -4.33 2.33 -0.23
C LYS A 33 -4.61 0.91 0.24
N ALA A 34 -3.85 0.45 1.23
CA ALA A 34 -4.07 -0.83 1.89
C ALA A 34 -3.85 -0.70 3.39
N GLU A 35 -4.57 -1.52 4.16
CA GLU A 35 -4.43 -1.69 5.60
C GLU A 35 -3.90 -3.09 5.88
N GLY A 36 -2.85 -3.19 6.69
CA GLY A 36 -2.32 -4.44 7.21
C GLY A 36 -2.31 -4.47 8.73
N ARG A 37 -2.36 -5.67 9.30
CA ARG A 37 -2.41 -5.90 10.75
C ARG A 37 -1.34 -6.89 11.17
N GLY A 38 -0.80 -6.71 12.37
CA GLY A 38 0.25 -7.58 12.90
C GLY A 38 0.39 -7.48 14.41
N ARG A 39 1.04 -8.49 15.01
CA ARG A 39 1.36 -8.47 16.45
C ARG A 39 2.52 -7.52 16.76
N THR A 40 3.37 -7.29 15.76
CA THR A 40 4.46 -6.31 15.77
C THR A 40 4.26 -5.23 14.70
N LYS A 41 4.96 -4.08 14.84
CA LYS A 41 4.95 -2.99 13.83
C LYS A 41 5.35 -3.52 12.44
N LYS A 42 6.41 -4.33 12.42
CA LYS A 42 6.99 -4.88 11.20
C LYS A 42 6.02 -5.84 10.50
N GLU A 43 5.36 -6.73 11.23
CA GLU A 43 4.31 -7.60 10.66
C GLU A 43 3.17 -6.79 10.04
N ALA A 44 2.71 -5.72 10.72
CA ALA A 44 1.64 -4.89 10.19
C ALA A 44 2.07 -4.18 8.91
N GLU A 45 3.31 -3.67 8.85
CA GLU A 45 3.88 -3.02 7.66
C GLU A 45 4.06 -3.99 6.49
N GLU A 46 4.58 -5.20 6.74
CA GLU A 46 4.74 -6.25 5.72
C GLU A 46 3.39 -6.71 5.17
N ASP A 47 2.39 -6.91 6.04
CA ASP A 47 1.02 -7.26 5.64
C ASP A 47 0.38 -6.15 4.80
N ALA A 48 0.56 -4.88 5.19
CA ALA A 48 0.03 -3.73 4.46
C ALA A 48 0.66 -3.61 3.06
N ALA A 49 1.99 -3.75 2.98
CA ALA A 49 2.73 -3.71 1.71
C ALA A 49 2.34 -4.86 0.78
N ARG A 50 2.18 -6.07 1.32
CA ARG A 50 1.76 -7.25 0.56
C ARG A 50 0.36 -7.08 -0.03
N ARG A 51 -0.59 -6.57 0.77
CA ARG A 51 -1.96 -6.27 0.33
C ARG A 51 -1.99 -5.18 -0.74
N LEU A 52 -1.18 -4.14 -0.61
CA LEU A 52 -1.08 -3.10 -1.62
C LEU A 52 -0.55 -3.66 -2.94
N TYR A 53 0.50 -4.49 -2.89
CA TYR A 53 1.05 -5.12 -4.08
C TYR A 53 0.05 -6.05 -4.76
N LEU A 54 -0.69 -6.87 -4.00
CA LEU A 54 -1.76 -7.71 -4.53
C LEU A 54 -2.88 -6.87 -5.16
N ALA A 55 -3.34 -5.82 -4.48
CA ALA A 55 -4.38 -4.94 -5.01
C ALA A 55 -3.97 -4.21 -6.30
N ILE A 56 -2.68 -3.87 -6.45
CA ILE A 56 -2.13 -3.32 -7.69
C ILE A 56 -2.07 -4.41 -8.76
N LYS A 57 -1.54 -5.59 -8.42
CA LYS A 57 -1.37 -6.71 -9.36
C LYS A 57 -2.71 -7.23 -9.90
N GLU A 58 -3.72 -7.37 -9.05
CA GLU A 58 -5.08 -7.76 -9.45
C GLU A 58 -5.71 -6.74 -10.41
N LYS A 59 -5.53 -5.44 -10.13
CA LYS A 59 -5.98 -4.37 -11.03
C LYS A 59 -5.22 -4.30 -12.35
N THR A 60 -3.99 -4.81 -12.39
CA THR A 60 -3.19 -4.87 -13.61
C THR A 60 -3.55 -6.07 -14.49
N ASN A 61 -4.02 -7.18 -13.91
CA ASN A 61 -4.29 -8.42 -14.65
C ASN A 61 -5.76 -8.58 -15.10
N GLY A 62 -6.71 -7.85 -14.50
CA GLY A 62 -8.08 -7.70 -14.99
C GLY A 62 -8.25 -6.33 -15.63
N GLY A 63 -8.57 -6.29 -16.93
CA GLY A 63 -8.64 -5.10 -17.79
C GLY A 63 -9.01 -3.74 -17.15
N ALA A 64 -8.23 -2.72 -17.53
CA ALA A 64 -8.57 -1.29 -17.59
C ALA A 64 -9.69 -0.76 -16.66
N ALA A 65 -9.33 -0.11 -15.55
CA ALA A 65 -10.18 0.91 -14.92
C ALA A 65 -9.38 1.88 -14.01
N LEU A 66 -9.01 3.03 -14.60
CA LEU A 66 -8.96 4.35 -13.97
C LEU A 66 -8.18 4.49 -12.65
N LEU A 67 -6.87 4.66 -12.77
CA LEU A 67 -6.12 5.56 -11.88
C LEU A 67 -5.49 6.65 -12.76
N ALA A 68 -6.31 7.64 -13.09
CA ALA A 68 -5.79 8.92 -13.54
C ALA A 68 -5.07 9.57 -12.35
N PRO A 69 -3.84 10.06 -12.50
CA PRO A 69 -3.26 10.95 -11.49
C PRO A 69 -4.14 12.22 -11.41
N PRO A 70 -4.37 12.80 -10.21
CA PRO A 70 -4.97 14.12 -10.13
C PRO A 70 -4.07 15.09 -10.89
N ARG A 71 -4.62 15.68 -11.96
CA ARG A 71 -3.98 16.78 -12.68
C ARG A 71 -3.85 17.95 -11.71
N MET A 72 -2.62 18.41 -11.50
CA MET A 72 -2.34 19.80 -11.13
C MET A 72 -1.87 20.52 -12.39
#